data_AF-A0A0B8PDS4-F1
#
_entry.id   AF-A0A0B8PDS4-F1
#
_cell.length_a   1.000
_cell.length_b   1.000
_cell.length_c   1.000
_cell.angle_alpha   90.00
_cell.angle_beta   90.00
_cell.angle_gamma   90.00
#
_symmetry.space_group_name_H-M   'P 1'
#
loop_
_entity.id
_entity.type
_entity.pdbx_description
1 polymer ?
#
loop_
_entity_poly.entity_id
_entity_poly.type
_entity_poly.pdbx_seq_one_letter_code
_entity_poly.pdbx_strand_id
1 'polypeptide(L)'
;MGEYYSYSHLAELASEVSKYAIVNAEQVTFTNGSMGALELIFNKVLSNDKKSMLGIGPQFVEAVSEFKVSGGSYSSLNMFDYADEESLFLALQSEIRKQKPTLVYIDNPNNPTGRIYAKQHLVNVCKVCREVGAILLVDEAYGEFIEHEESMLFEAAKCDNLLVLRSFSKGMGLAGIRLGYVVSSPSLSRYLHSSVVPFGPSLASIKIAKAILPDIEAYLAKSKFRTRHYKLAMMRQLEECGFEVMETSPKTPILLVKKSFVNLAKLLDDNGIMVASGSHFKETNPQMDEQYARIRIVGNDQDLWQFQYRLKQFARAPESTTP
;
A
#
# COMPACT_ATOMS: atom_id res chain seq x y z
N MET A 1 -7.49 35.04 10.46
CA MET A 1 -8.84 34.45 10.43
C MET A 1 -9.60 34.68 9.11
N GLY A 2 -8.98 35.21 8.04
CA GLY A 2 -9.71 35.57 6.79
C GLY A 2 -9.26 34.87 5.51
N GLU A 3 -8.59 33.71 5.59
CA GLU A 3 -8.13 33.01 4.38
C GLU A 3 -9.16 31.98 3.93
N TYR A 4 -9.75 32.22 2.76
CA TYR A 4 -10.70 31.32 2.10
C TYR A 4 -9.98 30.33 1.18
N TYR A 5 -10.58 29.17 0.98
CA TYR A 5 -10.07 28.17 0.05
C TYR A 5 -10.00 28.73 -1.38
N SER A 6 -8.88 28.50 -2.06
CA SER A 6 -8.65 28.89 -3.45
C SER A 6 -7.91 27.79 -4.20
N TYR A 7 -8.15 27.66 -5.51
CA TYR A 7 -7.37 26.76 -6.37
C TYR A 7 -5.88 27.09 -6.40
N SER A 8 -5.48 28.33 -6.06
CA SER A 8 -4.07 28.68 -5.87
C SER A 8 -3.40 27.83 -4.78
N HIS A 9 -4.13 27.43 -3.73
CA HIS A 9 -3.59 26.58 -2.67
C HIS A 9 -3.23 25.18 -3.18
N LEU A 10 -4.08 24.62 -4.06
CA LEU A 10 -3.79 23.34 -4.71
C LEU A 10 -2.63 23.46 -5.69
N ALA A 11 -2.55 24.56 -6.45
CA ALA A 11 -1.43 24.79 -7.37
C ALA A 11 -0.09 24.92 -6.62
N GLU A 12 -0.08 25.61 -5.48
CA GLU A 12 1.09 25.71 -4.61
C GLU A 12 1.49 24.36 -4.02
N LEU A 13 0.51 23.55 -3.56
CA LEU A 13 0.78 22.18 -3.11
C LEU A 13 1.30 21.29 -4.24
N ALA A 14 0.74 21.43 -5.45
CA ALA A 14 1.19 20.71 -6.64
C ALA A 14 2.66 21.00 -6.93
N SER A 15 3.09 22.27 -6.80
CA SER A 15 4.49 22.67 -6.96
C SER A 15 5.43 22.01 -5.93
N GLU A 16 5.02 21.90 -4.67
CA GLU A 16 5.84 21.23 -3.65
C GLU A 16 5.88 19.71 -3.86
N VAL A 17 4.74 19.09 -4.18
CA VAL A 17 4.68 17.66 -4.46
C VAL A 17 5.40 17.30 -5.75
N SER A 18 5.40 18.16 -6.76
CA SER A 18 6.10 17.92 -8.03
C SER A 18 7.61 17.86 -7.85
N LYS A 19 8.16 18.71 -6.97
CA LYS A 19 9.58 18.66 -6.57
C LYS A 19 9.90 17.36 -5.83
N TYR A 20 9.08 17.01 -4.84
CA TYR A 20 9.24 15.79 -4.06
C TYR A 20 9.13 14.51 -4.90
N ALA A 21 8.10 14.42 -5.74
CA ALA A 21 7.83 13.25 -6.57
C ALA A 21 8.61 13.22 -7.89
N ILE A 22 9.37 14.29 -8.21
CA ILE A 22 10.18 14.44 -9.43
C ILE A 22 9.32 14.26 -10.70
N VAL A 23 8.20 14.99 -10.75
CA VAL A 23 7.26 15.03 -11.89
C VAL A 23 6.79 16.46 -12.15
N ASN A 24 5.97 16.70 -13.18
CA ASN A 24 5.37 18.01 -13.39
C ASN A 24 4.13 18.20 -12.51
N ALA A 25 3.87 19.43 -12.06
CA ALA A 25 2.76 19.75 -11.16
C ALA A 25 1.38 19.38 -11.75
N GLU A 26 1.19 19.54 -13.05
CA GLU A 26 -0.04 19.14 -13.78
C GLU A 26 -0.30 17.64 -13.80
N GLN A 27 0.69 16.81 -13.43
CA GLN A 27 0.58 15.35 -13.40
C GLN A 27 0.15 14.83 -12.04
N VAL A 28 -0.02 15.71 -11.05
CA VAL A 28 -0.41 15.39 -9.69
C VAL A 28 -1.90 15.70 -9.52
N THR A 29 -2.68 14.68 -9.15
CA THR A 29 -4.09 14.85 -8.75
C THR A 29 -4.25 14.59 -7.26
N PHE A 30 -4.71 15.58 -6.51
CA PHE A 30 -4.94 15.45 -5.07
C PHE A 30 -6.29 14.82 -4.72
N THR A 31 -6.29 14.01 -3.66
CA THR A 31 -7.47 13.28 -3.17
C THR A 31 -7.49 13.24 -1.65
N ASN A 32 -8.64 12.88 -1.06
CA ASN A 32 -8.83 12.75 0.39
C ASN A 32 -8.19 11.45 0.93
N GLY A 33 -6.86 11.37 0.83
CA GLY A 33 -6.11 10.14 1.05
C GLY A 33 -6.25 9.17 -0.13
N SER A 34 -5.50 8.07 -0.06
CA SER A 34 -5.51 7.03 -1.09
C SER A 34 -6.90 6.47 -1.39
N MET A 35 -7.76 6.28 -0.36
CA MET A 35 -9.13 5.81 -0.57
C MET A 35 -9.95 6.72 -1.50
N GLY A 36 -9.78 8.04 -1.40
CA GLY A 36 -10.46 8.97 -2.31
C GLY A 36 -9.97 8.85 -3.76
N ALA A 37 -8.70 8.46 -3.97
CA ALA A 37 -8.19 8.13 -5.29
C ALA A 37 -8.79 6.82 -5.82
N LEU A 38 -8.89 5.78 -5.00
CA LEU A 38 -9.53 4.52 -5.38
C LEU A 38 -10.99 4.74 -5.78
N GLU A 39 -11.76 5.46 -4.97
CA GLU A 39 -13.16 5.81 -5.25
C GLU A 39 -13.29 6.58 -6.58
N LEU A 40 -12.46 7.61 -6.78
CA LEU A 40 -12.41 8.41 -8.00
C LEU A 40 -12.14 7.53 -9.23
N ILE A 41 -11.10 6.69 -9.16
CA ILE A 41 -10.67 5.86 -10.28
C ILE A 41 -11.76 4.83 -10.61
N PHE A 42 -12.25 4.10 -9.60
CA PHE A 42 -13.19 3.01 -9.81
C PHE A 42 -14.54 3.48 -10.30
N ASN A 43 -15.02 4.66 -9.86
CA ASN A 43 -16.35 5.14 -10.21
C ASN A 43 -16.38 6.11 -11.40
N LYS A 44 -15.30 6.86 -11.65
CA LYS A 44 -15.30 7.94 -12.65
C LYS A 44 -14.30 7.79 -13.78
N VAL A 45 -13.22 7.03 -13.59
CA VAL A 45 -12.17 6.84 -14.61
C VAL A 45 -12.38 5.54 -15.37
N LEU A 46 -12.70 4.45 -14.66
CA LEU A 46 -12.97 3.16 -15.29
C LEU A 46 -14.35 3.14 -15.94
N SER A 47 -14.45 2.49 -17.10
CA SER A 47 -15.73 2.23 -17.75
C SER A 47 -16.67 1.46 -16.83
N ASN A 48 -17.97 1.78 -16.89
CA ASN A 48 -19.00 1.08 -16.14
C ASN A 48 -19.34 -0.31 -16.71
N ASP A 49 -18.93 -0.62 -17.93
CA ASP A 49 -19.20 -1.90 -18.56
C ASP A 49 -18.19 -2.97 -18.11
N LYS A 50 -18.68 -4.03 -17.45
CA LYS A 50 -17.93 -5.27 -17.13
C LYS A 50 -16.59 -5.04 -16.41
N LYS A 51 -16.60 -4.24 -15.34
CA LYS A 51 -15.42 -4.01 -14.48
C LYS A 51 -14.87 -5.33 -13.92
N SER A 52 -13.60 -5.58 -14.21
CA SER A 52 -12.83 -6.69 -13.64
C SER A 52 -11.44 -6.21 -13.20
N MET A 53 -11.06 -6.61 -11.98
CA MET A 53 -9.76 -6.34 -11.38
C MET A 53 -8.99 -7.65 -11.25
N LEU A 54 -7.74 -7.64 -11.70
CA LEU A 54 -6.76 -8.68 -11.43
C LEU A 54 -5.66 -8.13 -10.50
N GLY A 55 -5.21 -8.92 -9.53
CA GLY A 55 -4.08 -8.54 -8.68
C GLY A 55 -3.29 -9.73 -8.14
N ILE A 56 -2.48 -9.46 -7.12
CA ILE A 56 -1.63 -10.46 -6.45
C ILE A 56 -2.06 -10.54 -4.98
N GLY A 57 -2.63 -11.66 -4.55
CA GLY A 57 -3.13 -11.89 -3.20
C GLY A 57 -2.13 -12.61 -2.29
N PRO A 58 -2.16 -12.37 -0.96
CA PRO A 58 -3.01 -11.40 -0.27
C PRO A 58 -2.57 -9.95 -0.56
N GLN A 59 -3.54 -9.03 -0.58
CA GLN A 59 -3.29 -7.60 -0.82
C GLN A 59 -4.28 -6.72 -0.05
N PHE A 60 -4.24 -5.41 -0.28
CA PHE A 60 -5.06 -4.46 0.44
C PHE A 60 -6.56 -4.69 0.20
N VAL A 61 -7.27 -5.08 1.26
CA VAL A 61 -8.66 -5.56 1.22
C VAL A 61 -9.63 -4.45 0.84
N GLU A 62 -9.43 -3.26 1.40
CA GLU A 62 -10.33 -2.14 1.19
C GLU A 62 -10.34 -1.70 -0.29
N ALA A 63 -9.22 -1.81 -1.02
CA ALA A 63 -9.23 -1.57 -2.47
C ALA A 63 -10.14 -2.55 -3.22
N VAL A 64 -10.09 -3.84 -2.86
CA VAL A 64 -10.93 -4.87 -3.48
C VAL A 64 -12.41 -4.69 -3.08
N SER A 65 -12.68 -4.40 -1.81
CA SER A 65 -14.02 -4.13 -1.31
C SER A 65 -14.66 -2.93 -2.04
N GLU A 66 -13.96 -1.80 -2.13
CA GLU A 66 -14.45 -0.62 -2.85
C GLU A 66 -14.66 -0.89 -4.34
N PHE A 67 -13.76 -1.67 -4.96
CA PHE A 67 -13.91 -2.04 -6.37
C PHE A 67 -15.18 -2.89 -6.61
N LYS A 68 -15.47 -3.85 -5.71
CA LYS A 68 -16.70 -4.65 -5.79
C LYS A 68 -17.95 -3.81 -5.57
N VAL A 69 -17.92 -2.88 -4.61
CA VAL A 69 -19.01 -1.92 -4.38
C VAL A 69 -19.26 -1.05 -5.62
N SER A 70 -18.22 -0.73 -6.39
CA SER A 70 -18.34 -0.01 -7.67
C SER A 70 -18.93 -0.85 -8.83
N GLY A 71 -19.39 -2.08 -8.55
CA GLY A 71 -19.97 -3.02 -9.50
C GLY A 71 -18.96 -3.95 -10.18
N GLY A 72 -17.72 -3.99 -9.69
CA GLY A 72 -16.64 -4.78 -10.28
C GLY A 72 -16.53 -6.21 -9.74
N SER A 73 -15.84 -7.06 -10.50
CA SER A 73 -15.43 -8.41 -10.10
C SER A 73 -13.93 -8.48 -9.85
N TYR A 74 -13.49 -9.26 -8.87
CA TYR A 74 -12.08 -9.36 -8.50
C TYR A 74 -11.58 -10.80 -8.60
N SER A 75 -10.36 -10.96 -9.10
CA SER A 75 -9.59 -12.19 -9.04
C SER A 75 -8.12 -11.88 -8.76
N SER A 76 -7.36 -12.87 -8.31
CA SER A 76 -5.93 -12.71 -8.06
C SER A 76 -5.17 -14.00 -8.17
N LEU A 77 -3.88 -13.86 -8.48
CA LEU A 77 -2.90 -14.92 -8.25
C LEU A 77 -2.59 -14.96 -6.77
N ASN A 78 -2.42 -16.15 -6.22
CA ASN A 78 -1.91 -16.31 -4.85
C ASN A 78 -0.38 -16.29 -4.88
N MET A 79 0.24 -15.29 -4.26
CA MET A 79 1.69 -15.15 -4.28
C MET A 79 2.46 -16.30 -3.62
N PHE A 80 1.80 -17.09 -2.76
CA PHE A 80 2.42 -18.22 -2.08
C PHE A 80 2.49 -19.48 -2.93
N ASP A 81 1.81 -19.52 -4.08
CA ASP A 81 1.85 -20.67 -5.01
C ASP A 81 3.10 -20.63 -5.92
N TYR A 82 3.94 -19.60 -5.81
CA TYR A 82 5.09 -19.36 -6.68
C TYR A 82 6.40 -19.41 -5.87
N ALA A 83 7.42 -20.04 -6.44
CA ALA A 83 8.71 -20.22 -5.78
C ALA A 83 9.53 -18.93 -5.72
N ASP A 84 9.31 -18.03 -6.68
CA ASP A 84 10.06 -16.78 -6.83
C ASP A 84 9.20 -15.68 -7.48
N GLU A 85 9.72 -14.46 -7.46
CA GLU A 85 9.06 -13.29 -8.04
C GLU A 85 8.92 -13.40 -9.57
N GLU A 86 9.90 -13.98 -10.26
CA GLU A 86 9.88 -14.08 -11.72
C GLU A 86 8.71 -14.95 -12.21
N SER A 87 8.55 -16.13 -11.63
CA SER A 87 7.46 -17.07 -11.94
C SER A 87 6.08 -16.47 -11.63
N LEU A 88 5.93 -15.74 -10.50
CA LEU A 88 4.71 -15.01 -10.16
C LEU A 88 4.36 -13.97 -11.23
N PHE A 89 5.31 -13.14 -11.64
CA PHE A 89 5.04 -12.08 -12.61
C PHE A 89 4.88 -12.58 -14.05
N LEU A 90 5.50 -13.69 -14.43
CA LEU A 90 5.22 -14.37 -15.69
C LEU A 90 3.79 -14.91 -15.73
N ALA A 91 3.35 -15.54 -14.63
CA ALA A 91 1.98 -16.00 -14.50
C ALA A 91 0.97 -14.84 -14.52
N LEU A 92 1.26 -13.74 -13.82
CA LEU A 92 0.40 -12.54 -13.83
C LEU A 92 0.25 -12.00 -15.26
N GLN A 93 1.35 -11.86 -16.00
CA GLN A 93 1.33 -11.41 -17.39
C GLN A 93 0.51 -12.34 -18.29
N SER A 94 0.57 -13.66 -18.08
CA SER A 94 -0.25 -14.63 -18.78
C SER A 94 -1.75 -14.43 -18.49
N GLU A 95 -2.11 -14.29 -17.21
CA GLU A 95 -3.49 -14.09 -16.78
C GLU A 95 -4.06 -12.74 -17.26
N ILE A 96 -3.26 -11.67 -17.31
CA ILE A 96 -3.68 -10.39 -17.90
C ILE A 96 -4.06 -10.58 -19.37
N ARG A 97 -3.24 -11.30 -20.17
CA ARG A 97 -3.54 -11.54 -21.60
C ARG A 97 -4.78 -12.39 -21.81
N LYS A 98 -4.96 -13.39 -20.96
CA LYS A 98 -6.08 -14.33 -21.01
C LYS A 98 -7.39 -13.67 -20.60
N GLN A 99 -7.41 -12.98 -19.46
CA GLN A 99 -8.63 -12.43 -18.86
C GLN A 99 -8.98 -11.04 -19.40
N LYS A 100 -7.98 -10.27 -19.88
CA LYS A 100 -8.12 -8.89 -20.35
C LYS A 100 -8.87 -8.01 -19.33
N PRO A 101 -8.37 -7.91 -18.09
CA PRO A 101 -9.07 -7.20 -17.03
C PRO A 101 -9.17 -5.70 -17.36
N THR A 102 -10.19 -5.02 -16.84
CA THR A 102 -10.26 -3.55 -16.96
C THR A 102 -9.17 -2.85 -16.13
N LEU A 103 -8.77 -3.49 -15.03
CA LEU A 103 -7.81 -2.96 -14.07
C LEU A 103 -6.88 -4.07 -13.59
N VAL A 104 -5.59 -3.78 -13.53
CA VAL A 104 -4.63 -4.53 -12.73
C VAL A 104 -4.26 -3.68 -11.53
N TYR A 105 -4.45 -4.20 -10.32
CA TYR A 105 -4.15 -3.49 -9.07
C TYR A 105 -3.03 -4.22 -8.34
N ILE A 106 -1.99 -3.48 -7.96
CA ILE A 106 -0.84 -4.01 -7.21
C ILE A 106 -0.44 -2.96 -6.17
N ASP A 107 -0.49 -3.30 -4.88
CA ASP A 107 0.23 -2.51 -3.87
C ASP A 107 1.72 -2.87 -3.84
N ASN A 108 2.58 -1.85 -3.95
CA ASN A 108 4.03 -1.99 -3.89
C ASN A 108 4.67 -0.81 -3.13
N PRO A 109 5.17 -1.00 -1.90
CA PRO A 109 5.26 -2.27 -1.16
C PRO A 109 3.91 -2.92 -0.82
N ASN A 110 3.87 -4.25 -0.86
CA ASN A 110 2.65 -5.04 -0.67
C ASN A 110 2.11 -4.99 0.77
N ASN A 111 0.80 -4.88 0.93
CA ASN A 111 0.08 -5.01 2.19
C ASN A 111 -0.84 -6.23 2.11
N PRO A 112 -0.55 -7.34 2.82
CA PRO A 112 0.04 -7.31 4.17
C PRO A 112 1.50 -7.70 4.30
N THR A 113 2.13 -8.27 3.28
CA THR A 113 3.41 -8.97 3.47
C THR A 113 4.58 -8.02 3.75
N GLY A 114 4.51 -6.78 3.24
CA GLY A 114 5.62 -5.85 3.24
C GLY A 114 6.69 -6.18 2.20
N ARG A 115 6.41 -7.08 1.24
CA ARG A 115 7.27 -7.35 0.08
C ARG A 115 7.40 -6.11 -0.79
N ILE A 116 8.55 -5.96 -1.43
CA ILE A 116 8.80 -4.95 -2.45
C ILE A 116 9.11 -5.72 -3.72
N TYR A 117 8.31 -5.53 -4.75
CA TYR A 117 8.55 -6.10 -6.07
C TYR A 117 9.52 -5.22 -6.85
N ALA A 118 10.37 -5.85 -7.65
CA ALA A 118 11.31 -5.14 -8.49
C ALA A 118 10.56 -4.35 -9.57
N LYS A 119 10.97 -3.09 -9.74
CA LYS A 119 10.35 -2.16 -10.69
C LYS A 119 10.23 -2.72 -12.10
N GLN A 120 11.21 -3.50 -12.57
CA GLN A 120 11.20 -4.06 -13.91
C GLN A 120 10.01 -5.00 -14.17
N HIS A 121 9.56 -5.74 -13.15
CA HIS A 121 8.37 -6.57 -13.25
C HIS A 121 7.11 -5.73 -13.43
N LEU A 122 6.97 -4.64 -12.66
CA LEU A 122 5.86 -3.70 -12.79
C LEU A 122 5.86 -2.98 -14.14
N VAL A 123 7.03 -2.62 -14.67
CA VAL A 123 7.18 -2.06 -16.02
C VAL A 123 6.71 -3.06 -17.08
N ASN A 124 7.04 -4.34 -16.94
CA ASN A 124 6.60 -5.38 -17.88
C ASN A 124 5.08 -5.57 -17.79
N VAL A 125 4.51 -5.63 -16.58
CA VAL A 125 3.06 -5.65 -16.37
C VAL A 125 2.38 -4.44 -17.03
N CYS A 126 2.94 -3.23 -16.87
CA CYS A 126 2.42 -2.02 -17.51
C CYS A 126 2.35 -2.15 -19.05
N LYS A 127 3.35 -2.78 -19.68
CA LYS A 127 3.34 -3.05 -21.13
C LYS A 127 2.24 -4.04 -21.50
N VAL A 128 2.10 -5.14 -20.75
CA VAL A 128 1.05 -6.15 -21.00
C VAL A 128 -0.35 -5.58 -20.78
N CYS A 129 -0.55 -4.75 -19.75
CA CYS A 129 -1.81 -4.04 -19.55
C CYS A 129 -2.17 -3.19 -20.77
N ARG A 130 -1.19 -2.48 -21.36
CA ARG A 130 -1.40 -1.69 -22.57
C ARG A 130 -1.82 -2.54 -23.76
N GLU A 131 -1.25 -3.73 -23.94
CA GLU A 131 -1.59 -4.66 -25.03
C GLU A 131 -3.09 -5.04 -25.01
N VAL A 132 -3.69 -5.14 -23.83
CA VAL A 132 -5.09 -5.55 -23.65
C VAL A 132 -6.05 -4.40 -23.34
N GLY A 133 -5.56 -3.16 -23.28
CA GLY A 133 -6.36 -1.98 -22.94
C GLY A 133 -6.70 -1.86 -21.44
N ALA A 134 -5.96 -2.53 -20.56
CA ALA A 134 -6.11 -2.43 -19.11
C ALA A 134 -5.35 -1.23 -18.54
N ILE A 135 -5.88 -0.64 -17.46
CA ILE A 135 -5.13 0.28 -16.61
C ILE A 135 -4.35 -0.53 -15.57
N LEU A 136 -3.08 -0.18 -15.36
CA LEU A 136 -2.32 -0.60 -14.19
C LEU A 136 -2.43 0.50 -13.11
N LEU A 137 -2.91 0.13 -11.93
CA LEU A 137 -2.87 0.98 -10.74
C LEU A 137 -1.87 0.38 -9.76
N VAL A 138 -0.77 1.11 -9.52
CA VAL A 138 0.21 0.76 -8.49
C VAL A 138 -0.08 1.60 -7.26
N ASP A 139 -0.50 0.96 -6.17
CA ASP A 139 -0.68 1.61 -4.88
C ASP A 139 0.65 1.63 -4.12
N GLU A 140 1.30 2.80 -4.11
CA GLU A 140 2.52 3.04 -3.37
C GLU A 140 2.21 3.76 -2.05
N ALA A 141 1.17 3.37 -1.32
CA ALA A 141 0.87 3.94 0.00
C ALA A 141 2.06 3.83 0.98
N TYR A 142 2.95 2.85 0.80
CA TYR A 142 4.21 2.69 1.54
C TYR A 142 5.44 3.15 0.74
N GLY A 143 5.26 3.94 -0.31
CA GLY A 143 6.30 4.27 -1.26
C GLY A 143 7.42 5.16 -0.70
N GLU A 144 7.24 5.76 0.48
CA GLU A 144 8.33 6.46 1.17
C GLU A 144 9.39 5.50 1.72
N PHE A 145 9.09 4.20 1.80
CA PHE A 145 10.02 3.16 2.28
C PHE A 145 10.82 2.50 1.15
N ILE A 146 10.63 2.93 -0.09
CA ILE A 146 11.47 2.57 -1.24
C ILE A 146 12.24 3.81 -1.71
N GLU A 147 13.25 3.60 -2.53
CA GLU A 147 13.95 4.69 -3.21
C GLU A 147 13.16 5.18 -4.43
N HIS A 148 13.43 6.41 -4.88
CA HIS A 148 12.71 6.99 -6.02
C HIS A 148 12.90 6.16 -7.31
N GLU A 149 14.07 5.54 -7.48
CA GLU A 149 14.38 4.68 -8.61
C GLU A 149 13.61 3.36 -8.59
N GLU A 150 13.21 2.89 -7.40
CA GLU A 150 12.39 1.68 -7.21
C GLU A 150 10.89 1.97 -7.46
N SER A 151 10.46 3.23 -7.40
CA SER A 151 9.08 3.67 -7.61
C SER A 151 8.67 3.72 -9.08
N MET A 152 7.37 3.56 -9.33
CA MET A 152 6.72 3.70 -10.64
C MET A 152 6.26 5.13 -10.96
N LEU A 153 6.51 6.13 -10.09
CA LEU A 153 6.06 7.53 -10.28
C LEU A 153 6.51 8.11 -11.63
N PHE A 154 7.77 7.93 -11.99
CA PHE A 154 8.34 8.44 -13.25
C PHE A 154 7.73 7.78 -14.49
N GLU A 155 7.37 6.51 -14.38
CA GLU A 155 6.75 5.71 -15.42
C GLU A 155 5.29 6.11 -15.58
N ALA A 156 4.59 6.37 -14.47
CA ALA A 156 3.23 6.88 -14.46
C ALA A 156 3.14 8.24 -15.14
N ALA A 157 4.15 9.10 -14.95
CA ALA A 157 4.25 10.38 -15.65
C ALA A 157 4.36 10.25 -17.19
N LYS A 158 4.64 9.05 -17.72
CA LYS A 158 4.85 8.83 -19.17
C LYS A 158 3.84 7.87 -19.80
N CYS A 159 3.31 6.93 -19.03
CA CYS A 159 2.48 5.85 -19.54
C CYS A 159 0.99 6.19 -19.43
N ASP A 160 0.29 6.26 -20.56
CA ASP A 160 -1.14 6.59 -20.63
C ASP A 160 -2.10 5.49 -20.11
N ASN A 161 -1.56 4.43 -19.51
CA ASN A 161 -2.32 3.34 -18.91
C ASN A 161 -1.81 2.98 -17.51
N LEU A 162 -1.04 3.86 -16.87
CA LEU A 162 -0.49 3.67 -15.53
C LEU A 162 -0.88 4.82 -14.61
N LEU A 163 -1.39 4.45 -13.43
CA LEU A 163 -1.66 5.35 -12.32
C LEU A 163 -0.83 4.91 -11.13
N VAL A 164 -0.14 5.85 -10.49
CA VAL A 164 0.56 5.59 -9.22
C VAL A 164 -0.10 6.40 -8.12
N LEU A 165 -0.56 5.71 -7.09
CA LEU A 165 -1.19 6.31 -5.93
C LEU A 165 -0.17 6.45 -4.80
N ARG A 166 -0.21 7.59 -4.10
CA ARG A 166 0.63 7.89 -2.93
C ARG A 166 -0.22 8.48 -1.80
N SER A 167 0.26 8.31 -0.57
CA SER A 167 -0.48 8.70 0.63
C SER A 167 0.42 9.43 1.63
N PHE A 168 -0.04 10.57 2.15
CA PHE A 168 0.63 11.23 3.28
C PHE A 168 0.44 10.44 4.60
N SER A 169 -0.34 9.36 4.58
CA SER A 169 -0.77 8.67 5.81
C SER A 169 0.28 7.75 6.43
N LYS A 170 1.24 7.25 5.63
CA LYS A 170 2.16 6.19 6.07
C LYS A 170 3.54 6.77 6.39
N GLY A 171 4.46 6.82 5.42
CA GLY A 171 5.84 7.22 5.68
C GLY A 171 5.96 8.63 6.24
N MET A 172 5.07 9.53 5.83
CA MET A 172 5.02 10.92 6.29
C MET A 172 4.31 11.12 7.64
N GLY A 173 3.67 10.08 8.20
CA GLY A 173 3.06 10.13 9.53
C GLY A 173 1.79 11.00 9.66
N LEU A 174 1.16 11.40 8.55
CA LEU A 174 0.04 12.34 8.53
C LEU A 174 -1.31 11.67 8.23
N ALA A 175 -1.56 10.49 8.81
CA ALA A 175 -2.81 9.76 8.56
C ALA A 175 -4.06 10.59 8.87
N GLY A 176 -4.02 11.43 9.90
CA GLY A 176 -5.16 12.25 10.34
C GLY A 176 -5.56 13.37 9.37
N ILE A 177 -4.67 13.84 8.48
CA ILE A 177 -4.98 14.99 7.61
C ILE A 177 -5.74 14.60 6.35
N ARG A 178 -5.86 13.30 6.07
CA ARG A 178 -6.60 12.77 4.90
C ARG A 178 -6.15 13.38 3.57
N LEU A 179 -4.85 13.29 3.29
CA LEU A 179 -4.27 13.75 2.03
C LEU A 179 -3.57 12.61 1.30
N GLY A 180 -3.81 12.53 0.00
CA GLY A 180 -3.16 11.62 -0.93
C GLY A 180 -3.07 12.26 -2.31
N TYR A 181 -2.35 11.60 -3.21
CA TYR A 181 -2.25 12.04 -4.59
C TYR A 181 -2.07 10.88 -5.56
N VAL A 182 -2.41 11.12 -6.81
CA VAL A 182 -2.16 10.22 -7.93
C VAL A 182 -1.22 10.92 -8.90
N VAL A 183 -0.19 10.21 -9.35
CA VAL A 183 0.64 10.62 -10.48
C VAL A 183 0.23 9.84 -11.71
N SER A 184 0.14 10.55 -12.84
CA SER A 184 -0.29 9.98 -14.11
C SER A 184 0.26 10.79 -15.30
N SER A 185 0.10 10.27 -16.51
CA SER A 185 0.53 10.99 -17.71
C SER A 185 -0.34 12.24 -17.92
N PRO A 186 0.11 13.22 -18.74
CA PRO A 186 -0.68 14.43 -19.00
C PRO A 186 -2.05 14.15 -19.63
N SER A 187 -2.22 13.00 -20.29
CA SER A 187 -3.52 12.59 -20.85
C SER A 187 -4.46 12.15 -19.73
N LEU A 188 -4.04 11.22 -18.88
CA LEU A 188 -4.83 10.70 -17.75
C LEU A 188 -5.09 11.77 -16.68
N SER A 189 -4.11 12.65 -16.42
CA SER A 189 -4.24 13.70 -15.40
C SER A 189 -5.38 14.67 -15.72
N ARG A 190 -5.59 15.01 -17.01
CA ARG A 190 -6.72 15.85 -17.43
C ARG A 190 -8.08 15.22 -17.13
N TYR A 191 -8.20 13.89 -17.32
CA TYR A 191 -9.42 13.17 -16.97
C TYR A 191 -9.61 13.09 -15.45
N LEU A 192 -8.53 12.87 -14.70
CA LEU A 192 -8.56 12.84 -13.24
C LEU A 192 -8.97 14.20 -12.66
N HIS A 193 -8.34 15.30 -13.09
CA HIS A 193 -8.64 16.67 -12.64
C HIS A 193 -10.07 17.10 -12.94
N SER A 194 -10.67 16.63 -14.04
CA SER A 194 -12.08 16.91 -14.36
C SER A 194 -13.05 16.01 -13.58
N SER A 195 -12.57 14.93 -12.98
CA SER A 195 -13.38 13.94 -12.25
C SER A 195 -13.33 14.12 -10.74
N VAL A 196 -12.34 14.83 -10.19
CA VAL A 196 -12.22 15.06 -8.74
C VAL A 196 -13.46 15.76 -8.18
N VAL A 197 -13.75 15.54 -6.91
CA VAL A 197 -14.75 16.34 -6.20
C VAL A 197 -14.20 17.77 -6.07
N PRO A 198 -14.93 18.80 -6.55
CA PRO A 198 -14.50 20.18 -6.40
C PRO A 198 -14.23 20.55 -4.93
N PHE A 199 -13.27 21.44 -4.70
CA PHE A 199 -12.92 21.96 -3.37
C PHE A 199 -12.40 20.93 -2.34
N GLY A 200 -11.96 19.75 -2.77
CA GLY A 200 -11.10 18.88 -1.95
C GLY A 200 -9.61 19.22 -2.14
N PRO A 201 -8.68 18.64 -1.37
CA PRO A 201 -8.71 18.31 0.06
C PRO A 201 -8.85 19.56 0.96
N SER A 202 -8.97 19.38 2.29
CA SER A 202 -9.17 20.53 3.19
C SER A 202 -7.99 21.53 3.17
N LEU A 203 -8.28 22.82 3.39
CA LEU A 203 -7.24 23.86 3.48
C LEU A 203 -6.20 23.56 4.58
N ALA A 204 -6.63 22.96 5.69
CA ALA A 204 -5.72 22.54 6.76
C ALA A 204 -4.74 21.46 6.28
N SER A 205 -5.25 20.44 5.57
CA SER A 205 -4.43 19.38 4.98
C SER A 205 -3.41 19.94 4.00
N ILE A 206 -3.84 20.85 3.12
CA ILE A 206 -2.97 21.51 2.13
C ILE A 206 -1.85 22.27 2.82
N LYS A 207 -2.17 23.09 3.83
CA LYS A 207 -1.17 23.89 4.55
C LYS A 207 -0.17 23.03 5.31
N ILE A 208 -0.63 21.99 6.00
CA ILE A 208 0.25 21.07 6.73
C ILE A 208 1.22 20.40 5.75
N ALA A 209 0.72 19.87 4.63
CA ALA A 209 1.57 19.21 3.63
C ALA A 209 2.58 20.18 3.00
N LYS A 210 2.16 21.39 2.62
CA LYS A 210 3.09 22.41 2.11
C LYS A 210 4.19 22.78 3.11
N ALA A 211 3.85 22.82 4.40
CA ALA A 211 4.81 23.19 5.44
C ALA A 211 5.87 22.11 5.70
N ILE A 212 5.52 20.82 5.51
CA ILE A 212 6.43 19.71 5.82
C ILE A 212 7.27 19.23 4.63
N LEU A 213 6.76 19.36 3.40
CA LEU A 213 7.42 18.83 2.19
C LEU A 213 8.85 19.35 1.98
N PRO A 214 9.18 20.63 2.21
CA PRO A 214 10.55 21.12 2.02
C PRO A 214 11.60 20.42 2.88
N ASP A 215 11.23 19.97 4.09
CA ASP A 215 12.13 19.35 5.07
C ASP A 215 11.86 17.84 5.26
N ILE A 216 11.00 17.24 4.43
CA ILE A 216 10.46 15.89 4.67
C ILE A 216 11.55 14.82 4.58
N GLU A 217 12.57 15.01 3.74
CA GLU A 217 13.63 14.03 3.52
C GLU A 217 14.41 13.69 4.79
N ALA A 218 14.74 14.70 5.60
CA ALA A 218 15.46 14.48 6.86
C ALA A 218 14.61 13.67 7.86
N TYR A 219 13.28 13.87 7.86
CA TYR A 219 12.35 13.08 8.65
C TYR A 219 12.23 11.65 8.11
N LEU A 220 12.07 11.49 6.79
CA LEU A 220 11.94 10.18 6.14
C LEU A 220 13.20 9.34 6.34
N ALA A 221 14.40 9.90 6.21
CA ALA A 221 15.65 9.20 6.47
C ALA A 221 15.68 8.58 7.88
N LYS A 222 15.29 9.35 8.90
CA LYS A 222 15.17 8.87 10.29
C LYS A 222 14.08 7.80 10.42
N SER A 223 12.93 8.01 9.76
CA SER A 223 11.81 7.06 9.76
C SER A 223 12.17 5.71 9.15
N LYS A 224 12.81 5.71 7.96
CA LYS A 224 13.32 4.51 7.27
C LYS A 224 14.35 3.78 8.13
N PHE A 225 15.30 4.51 8.73
CA PHE A 225 16.31 3.93 9.62
C PHE A 225 15.67 3.22 10.82
N ARG A 226 14.79 3.91 11.57
CA ARG A 226 14.10 3.32 12.73
C ARG A 226 13.25 2.13 12.34
N THR A 227 12.50 2.25 11.24
CA THR A 227 11.65 1.16 10.74
C THR A 227 12.48 -0.08 10.47
N ARG A 228 13.58 0.04 9.74
CA ARG A 228 14.48 -1.09 9.48
C ARG A 228 15.07 -1.67 10.76
N HIS A 229 15.55 -0.81 11.66
CA HIS A 229 16.15 -1.24 12.93
C HIS A 229 15.15 -2.05 13.78
N TYR A 230 13.95 -1.51 14.00
CA TYR A 230 12.91 -2.16 14.78
C TYR A 230 12.35 -3.40 14.10
N LYS A 231 12.17 -3.37 12.78
CA LYS A 231 11.69 -4.53 12.02
C LYS A 231 12.63 -5.72 12.18
N LEU A 232 13.92 -5.54 12.01
CA LEU A 232 14.90 -6.62 12.18
C LEU A 232 14.91 -7.18 13.61
N ALA A 233 14.80 -6.32 14.63
CA ALA A 233 14.71 -6.76 16.02
C ALA A 233 13.41 -7.53 16.32
N MET A 234 12.29 -7.08 15.76
CA MET A 234 11.00 -7.76 15.91
C MET A 234 10.98 -9.11 15.18
N MET A 235 11.50 -9.18 13.94
CA MET A 235 11.58 -10.41 13.16
C MET A 235 12.36 -11.49 13.91
N ARG A 236 13.56 -11.15 14.39
CA ARG A 236 14.37 -12.07 15.21
C ARG A 236 13.60 -12.55 16.45
N GLN A 237 12.91 -11.65 17.15
CA GLN A 237 12.17 -12.03 18.35
C GLN A 237 10.98 -12.95 18.03
N LEU A 238 10.29 -12.70 16.92
CA LEU A 238 9.19 -13.53 16.42
C LEU A 238 9.68 -14.94 16.10
N GLU A 239 10.78 -15.06 15.36
CA GLU A 239 11.40 -16.34 15.02
C GLU A 239 11.85 -17.10 16.28
N GLU A 240 12.50 -16.43 17.23
CA GLU A 240 12.88 -17.00 18.54
C GLU A 240 11.68 -17.50 19.35
N CYS A 241 10.48 -16.95 19.12
CA CYS A 241 9.23 -17.38 19.75
C CYS A 241 8.40 -18.35 18.88
N GLY A 242 9.02 -18.89 17.81
CA GLY A 242 8.44 -19.92 16.94
C GLY A 242 7.31 -19.41 16.06
N PHE A 243 7.38 -18.16 15.62
CA PHE A 243 6.53 -17.61 14.56
C PHE A 243 7.26 -17.76 13.23
N GLU A 244 6.54 -18.10 12.17
CA GLU A 244 7.04 -18.03 10.81
C GLU A 244 6.86 -16.58 10.30
N VAL A 245 7.96 -15.90 9.99
CA VAL A 245 7.91 -14.59 9.34
C VAL A 245 7.86 -14.81 7.83
N MET A 246 6.76 -14.39 7.20
CA MET A 246 6.61 -14.50 5.76
C MET A 246 7.60 -13.58 5.04
N GLU A 247 7.94 -13.89 3.80
CA GLU A 247 8.85 -13.07 2.98
C GLU A 247 8.46 -11.59 3.02
N THR A 248 9.42 -10.73 3.36
CA THR A 248 9.16 -9.31 3.58
C THR A 248 10.43 -8.48 3.41
N SER A 249 10.30 -7.24 2.93
CA SER A 249 11.45 -6.34 2.87
C SER A 249 11.75 -5.74 4.26
N PRO A 250 13.01 -5.72 4.73
CA PRO A 250 13.37 -5.05 5.97
C PRO A 250 13.13 -3.53 5.95
N LYS A 251 12.87 -2.92 4.78
CA LYS A 251 12.61 -1.48 4.66
C LYS A 251 11.19 -1.07 5.09
N THR A 252 10.21 -1.98 5.03
CA THR A 252 8.78 -1.64 5.12
C THR A 252 8.24 -1.72 6.56
N PRO A 253 7.22 -0.90 6.93
CA PRO A 253 6.74 -0.79 8.31
C PRO A 253 5.67 -1.81 8.69
N ILE A 254 5.56 -2.90 7.93
CA ILE A 254 4.63 -4.01 8.18
C ILE A 254 5.32 -5.33 7.85
N LEU A 255 4.84 -6.41 8.43
CA LEU A 255 5.18 -7.78 8.04
C LEU A 255 3.99 -8.69 8.30
N LEU A 256 3.94 -9.80 7.57
CA LEU A 256 2.98 -10.87 7.79
C LEU A 256 3.69 -12.01 8.54
N VAL A 257 3.06 -12.53 9.58
CA VAL A 257 3.51 -13.73 10.29
C VAL A 257 2.46 -14.82 10.24
N LYS A 258 2.91 -16.06 10.42
CA LYS A 258 2.08 -17.23 10.62
C LYS A 258 2.51 -17.99 11.87
N LYS A 259 1.55 -18.59 12.55
CA LYS A 259 1.79 -19.65 13.55
C LYS A 259 0.68 -20.69 13.43
N SER A 260 1.06 -21.93 13.15
CA SER A 260 0.08 -22.99 12.87
C SER A 260 -0.77 -23.31 14.09
N PHE A 261 -2.02 -23.73 13.84
CA PHE A 261 -2.99 -24.23 14.82
C PHE A 261 -3.41 -23.25 15.92
N VAL A 262 -3.20 -21.94 15.73
CA VAL A 262 -3.64 -20.90 16.67
C VAL A 262 -4.42 -19.79 15.97
N ASN A 263 -5.39 -19.18 16.66
CA ASN A 263 -5.92 -17.88 16.25
C ASN A 263 -4.93 -16.80 16.69
N LEU A 264 -4.09 -16.36 15.74
CA LEU A 264 -2.93 -15.54 16.03
C LEU A 264 -3.30 -14.13 16.49
N ALA A 265 -4.36 -13.56 15.92
CA ALA A 265 -4.83 -12.23 16.33
C ALA A 265 -5.36 -12.23 17.75
N LYS A 266 -6.18 -13.22 18.11
CA LYS A 266 -6.68 -13.38 19.48
C LYS A 266 -5.53 -13.64 20.45
N LEU A 267 -4.62 -14.55 20.09
CA LEU A 267 -3.48 -14.89 20.94
C LEU A 267 -2.60 -13.67 21.27
N LEU A 268 -2.30 -12.86 20.25
CA LEU A 268 -1.51 -11.65 20.45
C LEU A 268 -2.29 -10.59 21.24
N ASP A 269 -3.59 -10.43 20.99
CA ASP A 269 -4.45 -9.50 21.72
C ASP A 269 -4.58 -9.86 23.22
N ASP A 270 -4.73 -11.15 23.56
CA ASP A 270 -4.73 -11.66 24.93
C ASP A 270 -3.41 -11.35 25.67
N ASN A 271 -2.32 -11.11 24.92
CA ASN A 271 -1.01 -10.68 25.43
C ASN A 271 -0.76 -9.17 25.26
N GLY A 272 -1.79 -8.39 24.90
CA GLY A 272 -1.74 -6.94 24.73
C GLY A 272 -1.03 -6.47 23.46
N ILE A 273 -0.93 -7.30 22.42
CA ILE A 273 -0.34 -6.95 21.12
C ILE A 273 -1.46 -6.94 20.07
N MET A 274 -1.91 -5.75 19.71
CA MET A 274 -2.96 -5.59 18.70
C MET A 274 -2.40 -5.74 17.28
N VAL A 275 -3.02 -6.62 16.49
CA VAL A 275 -2.62 -6.94 15.10
C VAL A 275 -3.83 -6.96 14.17
N ALA A 276 -3.59 -6.98 12.86
CA ALA A 276 -4.65 -7.30 11.91
C ALA A 276 -4.68 -8.82 11.66
N SER A 277 -5.84 -9.44 11.89
CA SER A 277 -6.05 -10.88 11.65
C SER A 277 -5.84 -11.23 10.18
N GLY A 278 -5.23 -12.39 9.92
CA GLY A 278 -5.09 -12.95 8.59
C GLY A 278 -6.43 -13.14 7.89
N SER A 279 -7.48 -13.49 8.64
CA SER A 279 -8.85 -13.63 8.12
C SER A 279 -9.38 -12.37 7.43
N HIS A 280 -8.88 -11.17 7.79
CA HIS A 280 -9.21 -9.93 7.10
C HIS A 280 -8.81 -9.99 5.62
N PHE A 281 -7.70 -10.65 5.29
CA PHE A 281 -7.16 -10.75 3.93
C PHE A 281 -7.79 -11.85 3.08
N LYS A 282 -8.73 -12.63 3.64
CA LYS A 282 -9.40 -13.77 2.97
C LYS A 282 -10.08 -13.39 1.65
N GLU A 283 -10.58 -12.16 1.57
CA GLU A 283 -11.21 -11.63 0.36
C GLU A 283 -10.23 -11.46 -0.81
N THR A 284 -8.96 -11.21 -0.49
CA THR A 284 -7.89 -11.00 -1.48
C THR A 284 -7.06 -12.26 -1.72
N ASN A 285 -7.13 -13.23 -0.80
CA ASN A 285 -6.52 -14.54 -0.93
C ASN A 285 -7.27 -15.56 -0.04
N PRO A 286 -7.97 -16.55 -0.62
CA PRO A 286 -8.77 -17.52 0.12
C PRO A 286 -8.01 -18.40 1.12
N GLN A 287 -6.68 -18.54 0.98
CA GLN A 287 -5.84 -19.31 1.90
C GLN A 287 -5.54 -18.55 3.21
N MET A 288 -5.82 -17.25 3.27
CA MET A 288 -5.62 -16.46 4.48
C MET A 288 -6.68 -16.79 5.53
N ASP A 289 -6.21 -17.13 6.73
CA ASP A 289 -7.04 -17.51 7.86
C ASP A 289 -6.50 -16.91 9.17
N GLU A 290 -7.04 -17.37 10.30
CA GLU A 290 -6.69 -16.87 11.62
C GLU A 290 -5.27 -17.25 12.09
N GLN A 291 -4.58 -18.16 11.39
CA GLN A 291 -3.20 -18.55 11.71
C GLN A 291 -2.21 -17.47 11.27
N TYR A 292 -2.64 -16.53 10.43
CA TYR A 292 -1.86 -15.40 9.98
C TYR A 292 -2.20 -14.14 10.76
N ALA A 293 -1.24 -13.23 10.88
CA ALA A 293 -1.47 -11.87 11.37
C ALA A 293 -0.50 -10.89 10.73
N ARG A 294 -1.01 -9.72 10.33
CA ARG A 294 -0.16 -8.60 9.89
C ARG A 294 0.20 -7.75 11.11
N ILE A 295 1.49 -7.62 11.36
CA ILE A 295 2.07 -6.81 12.43
C ILE A 295 2.58 -5.49 11.83
N ARG A 296 2.34 -4.38 12.53
CA ARG A 296 2.97 -3.08 12.23
C ARG A 296 4.24 -2.95 13.05
N ILE A 297 5.27 -2.36 12.46
CA ILE A 297 6.53 -2.12 13.16
C ILE A 297 6.34 -1.01 14.19
N VAL A 298 6.89 -1.22 15.39
CA VAL A 298 6.86 -0.26 16.50
C VAL A 298 7.65 1.00 16.18
N GLY A 299 7.30 2.12 16.83
CA GLY A 299 7.87 3.43 16.50
C GLY A 299 9.03 3.90 17.38
N ASN A 300 9.29 3.22 18.50
CA ASN A 300 10.27 3.62 19.51
C ASN A 300 10.77 2.43 20.33
N ASP A 301 11.82 2.65 21.13
CA ASP A 301 12.49 1.60 21.92
C ASP A 301 11.59 1.03 23.04
N GLN A 302 10.72 1.87 23.62
CA GLN A 302 9.80 1.44 24.67
C GLN A 302 8.79 0.43 24.12
N ASP A 303 8.20 0.71 22.97
CA ASP A 303 7.26 -0.19 22.30
C ASP A 303 7.96 -1.47 21.82
N LEU A 304 9.21 -1.39 21.35
CA LEU A 304 10.00 -2.58 21.02
C LEU A 304 10.22 -3.45 22.26
N TRP A 305 10.63 -2.86 23.37
CA TRP A 305 10.82 -3.58 24.62
C TRP A 305 9.52 -4.23 25.09
N GLN A 306 8.39 -3.51 25.06
CA GLN A 306 7.08 -4.06 25.43
C GLN A 306 6.67 -5.22 24.54
N PHE A 307 6.85 -5.07 23.22
CA PHE A 307 6.60 -6.13 22.24
C PHE A 307 7.42 -7.38 22.57
N GLN A 308 8.74 -7.24 22.74
CA GLN A 308 9.63 -8.36 23.03
C GLN A 308 9.32 -9.02 24.39
N TYR A 309 9.01 -8.21 25.40
CA TYR A 309 8.64 -8.69 26.72
C TYR A 309 7.36 -9.54 26.66
N ARG A 310 6.28 -9.00 26.06
CA ARG A 310 4.99 -9.69 25.91
C ARG A 310 5.13 -10.98 25.09
N LEU A 311 5.90 -10.95 24.02
CA LEU A 311 6.12 -12.13 23.17
C LEU A 311 6.90 -13.25 23.89
N LYS A 312 7.85 -12.90 24.78
CA LYS A 312 8.59 -13.89 25.58
C LYS A 312 7.76 -14.53 26.69
N GLN A 313 6.79 -13.80 27.26
CA GLN A 313 5.87 -14.40 28.23
C GLN A 313 5.03 -15.49 27.57
N PHE A 314 4.62 -15.26 26.32
CA PHE A 314 3.97 -16.28 25.50
C PHE A 314 4.83 -17.54 25.30
N ALA A 315 6.10 -17.40 24.89
CA ALA A 315 6.99 -18.55 24.66
C ALA A 315 7.33 -19.37 25.92
N ARG A 316 7.06 -18.83 27.11
CA ARG A 316 7.29 -19.49 28.41
C ARG A 316 6.02 -20.11 29.01
N ALA A 317 4.85 -19.84 28.44
CA ALA A 317 3.63 -20.49 28.88
C ALA A 317 3.75 -21.99 28.56
N PRO A 318 3.61 -22.90 29.54
CA PRO A 318 3.53 -24.32 29.25
C PRO A 318 2.40 -24.53 28.25
N GLU A 319 2.60 -25.39 27.24
CA GLU A 319 1.52 -25.88 26.39
C GLU A 319 0.39 -26.32 27.34
N SER A 320 -0.68 -25.53 27.40
CA SER A 320 -1.79 -25.86 28.29
C SER A 320 -2.35 -27.16 27.78
N THR A 321 -2.11 -28.23 28.53
CA THR A 321 -2.77 -29.52 28.39
C THR A 321 -4.25 -29.25 28.19
N THR A 322 -4.72 -29.50 26.97
CA THR A 322 -6.15 -29.44 26.66
C THR A 322 -6.84 -30.50 27.52
N PRO A 323 -8.00 -30.19 28.15
CA PRO A 323 -8.68 -31.09 29.08
C PRO A 323 -9.10 -32.42 28.46
#